data_AF-A0A7X3Q468-F1
#
_entry.id   AF-A0A7X3Q468-F1
#
_cell.length_a   1.000
_cell.length_b   1.000
_cell.length_c   1.000
_cell.angle_alpha   90.00
_cell.angle_beta   90.00
_cell.angle_gamma   90.00
#
_symmetry.space_group_name_H-M   'P 1'
#
loop_
_entity.id
_entity.type
_entity.pdbx_description
1 polymer ?
#
loop_
_entity_poly.entity_id
_entity_poly.type
_entity_poly.pdbx_seq_one_letter_code
_entity_poly.pdbx_strand_id
1 'polypeptide(L)'
;PVRIAGEFPGLAEEWARELRLPHTASIPIAGASEAFVPEDADILVEGTETGTSLRVNNLRMLDPFLDSTNCVIAATNPRTSRRDLLDMLLDRLREGVRAAAAGEAEAVAQGAQGGA
;
A
#
# COMPACT_ATOMS: atom_id res chain seq x y z
N PRO A 1 23.45 -10.96 -7.34
CA PRO A 1 22.28 -10.11 -7.68
C PRO A 1 21.65 -9.65 -6.37
N VAL A 2 21.10 -8.43 -6.29
CA VAL A 2 20.29 -8.03 -5.12
C VAL A 2 18.97 -8.79 -5.20
N ARG A 3 18.67 -9.58 -4.18
CA ARG A 3 17.50 -10.46 -4.12
C ARG A 3 16.41 -9.79 -3.31
N ILE A 4 15.33 -9.40 -4.00
CA ILE A 4 14.24 -8.64 -3.42
C ILE A 4 13.04 -9.58 -3.31
N ALA A 5 12.62 -9.88 -2.09
CA ALA A 5 11.45 -10.71 -1.83
C ALA A 5 10.21 -9.84 -1.57
N GLY A 6 9.01 -10.39 -1.81
CA GLY A 6 7.76 -9.73 -1.45
C GLY A 6 6.55 -10.22 -2.24
N GLU A 7 5.36 -9.75 -1.86
CA GLU A 7 4.10 -10.08 -2.55
C GLU A 7 3.88 -9.25 -3.82
N PHE A 8 4.68 -8.19 -4.02
CA PHE A 8 4.53 -7.21 -5.09
C PHE A 8 5.71 -7.22 -6.06
N PRO A 9 5.90 -8.27 -6.89
CA PRO A 9 7.07 -8.39 -7.76
C PRO A 9 7.21 -7.20 -8.74
N GLY A 10 6.10 -6.66 -9.24
CA GLY A 10 6.12 -5.47 -10.10
C GLY A 10 6.61 -4.21 -9.39
N LEU A 11 6.20 -3.98 -8.13
CA LEU A 11 6.68 -2.86 -7.33
C LEU A 11 8.15 -3.04 -6.93
N ALA A 12 8.57 -4.28 -6.63
CA ALA A 12 9.96 -4.59 -6.32
C ALA A 12 10.89 -4.28 -7.52
N GLU A 13 10.47 -4.65 -8.73
CA GLU A 13 11.20 -4.34 -9.97
C GLU A 13 11.24 -2.84 -10.25
N GLU A 14 10.12 -2.14 -10.07
CA GLU A 14 10.06 -0.69 -10.24
C GLU A 14 10.96 0.05 -9.24
N TRP A 15 10.87 -0.30 -7.96
CA TRP A 15 11.72 0.26 -6.90
C TRP A 15 13.22 0.01 -7.18
N ALA A 16 13.58 -1.20 -7.62
CA ALA A 16 14.96 -1.51 -7.98
C ALA A 16 15.46 -0.66 -9.17
N ARG A 17 14.59 -0.42 -10.16
CA ARG A 17 14.87 0.42 -11.32
C ARG A 17 15.07 1.88 -10.93
N GLU A 18 14.24 2.41 -10.04
CA GLU A 18 14.35 3.79 -9.53
C GLU A 18 15.67 4.02 -8.78
N LEU A 19 16.08 3.05 -7.96
CA LEU A 19 17.36 3.07 -7.26
C LEU A 19 18.56 2.71 -8.14
N ARG A 20 18.33 2.38 -9.42
CA ARG A 20 19.35 1.97 -10.40
C ARG A 20 20.21 0.80 -9.89
N LEU A 21 19.60 -0.12 -9.14
CA LEU A 21 20.30 -1.27 -8.61
C LEU A 21 20.73 -2.19 -9.76
N PRO A 22 22.05 -2.41 -9.97
CA PRO A 22 22.50 -3.30 -11.02
C PRO A 22 22.26 -4.76 -10.60
N HIS A 23 21.76 -5.58 -11.53
CA HIS A 23 21.55 -7.02 -11.35
C HIS A 23 20.65 -7.37 -10.16
N THR A 24 19.34 -7.18 -10.29
CA THR A 24 18.34 -7.57 -9.28
C THR A 24 17.61 -8.86 -9.67
N ALA A 25 17.09 -9.55 -8.66
CA ALA A 25 16.21 -10.71 -8.85
C ALA A 25 15.04 -10.61 -7.88
N SER A 26 13.82 -10.77 -8.39
CA SER A 26 12.60 -10.77 -7.60
C SER A 26 12.27 -12.19 -7.11
N ILE A 27 11.95 -12.33 -5.82
CA ILE A 27 11.49 -13.59 -5.19
C ILE A 27 10.04 -13.40 -4.74
N PRO A 28 9.04 -13.88 -5.50
CA PRO A 28 7.65 -13.71 -5.13
C PRO A 28 7.32 -14.53 -3.88
N ILE A 29 6.65 -13.90 -2.92
CA ILE A 29 6.06 -14.56 -1.74
C ILE A 29 4.54 -14.47 -1.86
N ALA A 30 3.82 -15.45 -1.33
CA ALA A 30 2.36 -15.45 -1.27
C ALA A 30 1.90 -15.46 0.19
N GLY A 31 1.47 -14.31 0.70
CA GLY A 31 1.03 -14.12 2.07
C GLY A 31 2.14 -14.24 3.12
N ALA A 32 1.93 -13.59 4.26
CA ALA A 32 2.79 -13.67 5.45
C ALA A 32 4.28 -13.44 5.14
N SER A 33 4.58 -12.51 4.23
CA SER A 33 5.94 -12.25 3.77
C SER A 33 6.90 -11.80 4.86
N GLU A 34 6.41 -11.19 5.94
CA GLU A 34 7.26 -10.87 7.09
C GLU A 34 7.73 -12.10 7.87
N ALA A 35 6.92 -13.17 7.90
CA ALA A 35 7.22 -14.39 8.64
C ALA A 35 8.04 -15.41 7.83
N PHE A 36 8.02 -15.28 6.50
CA PHE A 36 8.64 -16.24 5.57
C PHE A 36 9.59 -15.56 4.57
N VAL A 37 10.37 -14.59 5.04
CA VAL A 37 11.45 -14.01 4.23
C VAL A 37 12.46 -15.11 3.89
N PRO A 38 12.74 -15.37 2.59
CA PRO A 38 13.76 -16.32 2.19
C PRO A 38 15.11 -15.96 2.80
N GLU A 39 15.86 -16.96 3.27
CA GLU A 39 17.18 -16.75 3.89
C GLU A 39 18.19 -16.08 2.95
N ASP A 40 17.98 -16.20 1.65
CA ASP A 40 18.81 -15.66 0.59
C ASP A 40 18.24 -14.36 0.00
N ALA A 41 17.24 -13.75 0.63
CA ALA A 41 16.76 -12.42 0.28
C ALA A 41 17.60 -11.34 0.97
N ASP A 42 17.98 -10.31 0.22
CA ASP A 42 18.68 -9.14 0.76
C ASP A 42 17.68 -8.10 1.29
N ILE A 43 16.51 -7.98 0.65
CA ILE A 43 15.51 -6.93 0.89
C ILE A 43 14.11 -7.54 0.83
N LEU A 44 13.22 -7.10 1.73
CA LEU A 44 11.79 -7.38 1.68
C LEU A 44 11.02 -6.12 1.27
N VAL A 45 10.17 -6.24 0.25
CA VAL A 45 9.13 -5.26 -0.10
C VAL A 45 7.81 -5.72 0.52
N GLU A 46 7.31 -4.93 1.47
CA GLU A 46 6.14 -5.26 2.29
C GLU A 46 5.20 -4.06 2.41
N GLY A 47 3.89 -4.31 2.42
CA GLY A 47 2.89 -3.33 2.81
C GLY A 47 2.72 -3.32 4.32
N THR A 48 2.87 -2.18 4.97
CA THR A 48 2.68 -2.09 6.42
C THR A 48 1.96 -0.81 6.82
N GLU A 49 1.16 -0.91 7.89
CA GLU A 49 0.43 0.23 8.47
C GLU A 49 1.16 0.78 9.70
N THR A 50 1.40 -0.06 10.70
CA THR A 50 2.05 0.35 11.96
C THR A 50 3.49 -0.14 12.09
N GLY A 51 3.97 -0.98 11.18
CA GLY A 51 5.28 -1.65 11.30
C GLY A 51 5.35 -2.73 12.39
N THR A 52 4.24 -3.06 13.05
CA THR A 52 4.24 -4.03 14.17
C THR A 52 4.62 -5.44 13.73
N SER A 53 4.10 -5.92 12.58
CA SER A 53 4.42 -7.24 12.02
C SER A 53 5.92 -7.36 11.70
N LEU A 54 6.50 -6.33 11.07
CA LEU A 54 7.93 -6.27 10.78
C LEU A 54 8.78 -6.43 12.04
N ARG A 55 8.49 -5.66 13.09
CA ARG A 55 9.26 -5.70 14.34
C ARG A 55 9.18 -7.04 15.05
N VAL A 56 8.00 -7.67 15.08
CA VAL A 56 7.82 -9.01 15.68
C VAL A 56 8.62 -10.07 14.92
N ASN A 57 8.82 -9.89 13.62
CA ASN A 57 9.63 -10.76 12.78
C ASN A 57 11.11 -10.33 12.68
N ASN A 58 11.59 -9.45 13.59
CA ASN A 58 12.96 -8.94 13.61
C ASN A 58 13.40 -8.24 12.30
N LEU A 59 12.45 -7.68 11.55
CA LEU A 59 12.71 -6.88 10.37
C LEU A 59 12.82 -5.41 10.76
N ARG A 60 13.71 -4.71 10.05
CA ARG A 60 13.89 -3.27 10.19
C ARG A 60 13.39 -2.58 8.92
N MET A 61 12.44 -1.68 9.07
CA MET A 61 12.04 -0.78 7.99
C MET A 61 13.22 0.12 7.62
N LEU A 62 13.53 0.17 6.32
CA LEU A 62 14.55 1.07 5.77
C LEU A 62 13.93 2.43 5.50
N ASP A 63 13.04 2.51 4.51
CA ASP A 63 12.26 3.70 4.17
C ASP A 63 10.93 3.29 3.52
N PRO A 64 9.84 4.03 3.74
CA PRO A 64 8.64 3.93 2.92
C PRO A 64 8.92 4.50 1.52
N PHE A 65 8.53 3.79 0.47
CA PHE A 65 8.70 4.25 -0.91
C PHE A 65 7.38 4.42 -1.68
N LEU A 66 6.26 3.95 -1.11
CA LEU A 66 4.93 4.07 -1.69
C LEU A 66 3.90 4.19 -0.56
N ASP A 67 3.09 5.25 -0.60
CA ASP A 67 1.89 5.35 0.21
C ASP A 67 0.71 4.70 -0.52
N SER A 68 0.03 3.78 0.15
CA SER A 68 -1.14 3.09 -0.40
C SER A 68 -2.42 3.58 0.24
N THR A 69 -3.48 3.70 -0.56
CA THR A 69 -4.83 3.98 -0.09
C THR A 69 -5.85 3.18 -0.88
N ASN A 70 -7.01 2.95 -0.29
CA ASN A 70 -8.11 2.31 -0.98
C ASN A 70 -8.70 3.26 -2.02
N CYS A 71 -8.73 2.82 -3.28
CA CYS A 71 -9.28 3.59 -4.38
C CYS A 71 -10.40 2.84 -5.12
N VAL A 72 -11.36 3.60 -5.63
CA VAL A 72 -12.40 3.07 -6.52
C VAL A 72 -11.89 3.15 -7.95
N ILE A 73 -11.67 1.98 -8.56
CA ILE A 73 -11.26 1.89 -9.97
C ILE A 73 -12.50 1.56 -10.80
N ALA A 74 -12.81 2.44 -11.76
CA ALA A 74 -13.92 2.26 -12.70
C ALA A 74 -13.43 2.32 -14.15
N ALA A 75 -14.00 1.49 -15.01
CA ALA A 75 -13.67 1.50 -16.43
C ALA A 75 -14.12 2.82 -17.08
N THR A 76 -13.25 3.43 -17.88
CA THR A 76 -13.56 4.67 -18.64
C THR A 76 -14.76 4.49 -19.57
N ASN A 77 -14.95 3.28 -20.11
CA ASN A 77 -16.12 2.91 -20.90
C ASN A 77 -16.80 1.68 -20.28
N PRO A 78 -17.72 1.87 -19.31
CA PRO A 78 -18.34 0.76 -18.60
C PRO A 78 -19.30 0.00 -19.50
N ARG A 79 -19.16 -1.32 -19.55
CA ARG A 79 -20.03 -2.22 -20.32
C ARG A 79 -21.29 -2.59 -19.52
N THR A 80 -22.09 -1.59 -19.17
CA THR A 80 -23.36 -1.77 -18.46
C THR A 80 -24.46 -0.93 -19.10
N SER A 81 -25.68 -1.47 -19.14
CA SER A 81 -26.88 -0.71 -19.48
C SER A 81 -27.41 0.13 -18.30
N ARG A 82 -26.97 -0.17 -17.08
CA ARG A 82 -27.39 0.48 -15.83
C ARG A 82 -26.44 1.62 -15.43
N ARG A 83 -26.30 2.61 -16.32
CA ARG A 83 -25.43 3.78 -16.06
C ARG A 83 -25.95 4.62 -14.89
N ASP A 84 -27.27 4.74 -14.76
CA ASP A 84 -27.97 5.35 -13.64
C ASP A 84 -27.48 4.83 -12.27
N LEU A 85 -27.38 3.51 -12.16
CA LEU A 85 -26.99 2.85 -10.93
C LEU A 85 -25.48 3.01 -10.66
N LEU A 86 -24.66 2.96 -11.71
CA LEU A 86 -23.23 3.18 -11.62
C LEU A 86 -22.93 4.61 -11.13
N ASP A 87 -23.57 5.61 -11.72
CA ASP A 87 -23.39 7.01 -11.35
C ASP A 87 -23.84 7.25 -9.90
N MET A 88 -25.00 6.71 -9.52
CA MET A 88 -25.48 6.77 -8.14
C MET A 88 -24.51 6.13 -7.14
N LEU A 89 -23.92 4.98 -7.47
CA LEU A 89 -22.93 4.31 -6.60
C LEU A 89 -21.65 5.14 -6.48
N LEU A 90 -21.14 5.66 -7.59
CA LEU A 90 -19.94 6.48 -7.61
C LEU A 90 -20.12 7.77 -6.81
N ASP A 91 -21.29 8.41 -6.90
CA ASP A 91 -21.59 9.62 -6.15
C ASP A 91 -21.66 9.36 -4.65
N ARG A 92 -22.29 8.25 -4.23
CA ARG A 92 -22.29 7.84 -2.81
C ARG A 92 -20.90 7.53 -2.27
N LEU A 93 -20.07 6.84 -3.06
CA LEU A 93 -18.68 6.55 -2.67
C LEU A 93 -17.86 7.86 -2.54
N ARG A 94 -18.02 8.80 -3.46
CA ARG A 94 -17.36 10.12 -3.40
C ARG A 94 -17.80 10.94 -2.19
N GLU A 95 -19.08 10.90 -1.86
CA GLU A 95 -19.60 11.56 -0.67
C GLU A 95 -19.04 10.93 0.61
N GLY A 96 -19.02 9.60 0.70
CA GLY A 96 -18.43 8.87 1.81
C GLY A 96 -16.95 9.20 2.03
N VAL A 97 -16.15 9.27 0.96
CA VAL A 97 -14.73 9.66 1.04
C VAL A 97 -14.57 11.09 1.57
N ARG A 98 -15.39 12.05 1.10
CA ARG A 98 -15.34 13.45 1.58
C ARG A 98 -15.74 13.55 3.06
N ALA A 99 -16.76 12.81 3.48
CA ALA A 99 -17.20 12.78 4.86
C ALA A 99 -16.13 12.17 5.79
N ALA A 100 -15.49 11.08 5.37
CA ALA A 100 -14.39 10.46 6.11
C ALA A 100 -13.20 11.42 6.26
N ALA A 101 -12.79 12.09 5.17
CA ALA A 101 -11.69 13.06 5.21
C ALA A 101 -11.97 14.26 6.13
N ALA A 102 -13.22 14.74 6.18
CA ALA A 102 -13.62 15.80 7.10
C ALA A 102 -13.54 15.36 8.57
N GLY A 103 -13.96 14.11 8.87
CA GLY A 103 -13.86 13.54 10.21
C GLY A 103 -12.42 13.30 10.67
N GLU A 104 -11.53 12.89 9.77
CA GLU A 104 -10.10 12.74 10.05
C GLU A 104 -9.43 14.09 10.35
N ALA A 105 -9.73 15.14 9.57
CA ALA A 105 -9.21 16.49 9.81
C ALA A 105 -9.64 17.06 11.18
N GLU A 106 -10.88 16.77 11.60
CA GLU A 106 -11.41 17.19 12.88
C GLU A 106 -10.79 16.39 14.05
N ALA A 107 -10.57 15.08 13.88
CA ALA A 107 -9.87 14.24 14.86
C ALA A 107 -8.40 14.64 15.05
N VAL A 108 -7.69 14.99 13.96
CA VAL A 108 -6.30 15.49 14.02
C VAL A 108 -6.24 16.85 14.74
N ALA A 109 -7.20 17.75 14.48
CA ALA A 109 -7.27 19.05 15.15
C ALA A 109 -7.56 18.92 16.66
N GLN A 110 -8.37 17.95 17.06
CA GLN A 110 -8.68 17.67 18.48
C GLN A 110 -7.53 16.95 19.20
N GLY A 111 -6.83 16.03 18.53
CA GLY A 111 -5.63 15.36 19.07
C GLY A 111 -4.46 16.30 19.34
N ALA A 112 -4.33 17.39 18.58
CA ALA A 112 -3.31 18.42 18.79
C ALA A 112 -3.56 19.32 20.02
N GLN A 113 -4.77 19.32 20.59
CA GLN A 113 -5.11 20.10 21.79
C GLN A 113 -4.97 19.30 23.11
N GLY A 114 -4.62 18.01 23.06
CA GLY A 114 -4.55 17.11 24.23
C GLY A 114 -3.15 16.76 24.72
N GLY A 115 -2.09 17.30 24.13
CA GLY A 115 -0.69 17.05 24.53
C GLY A 115 -0.08 18.23 25.27
N ALA A 116 -0.32 18.31 26.58
CA ALA A 116 0.40 19.17 27.53
C ALA A 116 0.91 18.32 28.69
#